data_AF-A0A7H4NZ28-F1
#
_entry.id   AF-A0A7H4NZ28-F1
#
_cell.length_a   1.000
_cell.length_b   1.000
_cell.length_c   1.000
_cell.angle_alpha   90.00
_cell.angle_beta   90.00
_cell.angle_gamma   90.00
#
_symmetry.space_group_name_H-M   'P 1'
#
loop_
_entity.id
_entity.type
_entity.pdbx_description
1 polymer ?
#
loop_
_entity_poly.entity_id
_entity_poly.type
_entity_poly.pdbx_seq_one_letter_code
_entity_poly.pdbx_strand_id
1 'polypeptide(L)'
;MSGFKEGFLWGGAVAAHQLEGGWKEGGKGVSVADVMTAGAHGVPREITDGVLPGKNYPNHEAIDFYHRYKDDIQLFAEMGFKCFRTSIAWTRIFRWAMSKSLTKPGCSFTTTCSMSAASTTSSR
;
A
#
# COMPACT_ATOMS: atom_id res chain seq x y z
N MET A 1 -11.47 35.86 -11.02
CA MET A 1 -11.72 34.48 -10.55
C MET A 1 -10.65 34.12 -9.54
N SER A 2 -11.01 33.83 -8.27
CA SER A 2 -10.07 33.30 -7.29
C SER A 2 -9.95 31.78 -7.48
N GLY A 3 -8.86 31.32 -8.08
CA GLY A 3 -8.53 29.90 -8.23
C GLY A 3 -7.65 29.38 -7.09
N PHE A 4 -7.34 28.08 -7.12
CA PHE A 4 -6.31 27.49 -6.28
C PHE A 4 -4.95 28.14 -6.56
N LYS A 5 -4.06 28.17 -5.55
CA LYS A 5 -2.70 28.70 -5.71
C LYS A 5 -1.95 27.92 -6.78
N GLU A 6 -1.08 28.61 -7.51
CA GLU A 6 -0.14 27.97 -8.41
C GLU A 6 0.70 26.94 -7.64
N GLY A 7 0.92 25.76 -8.25
CA GLY A 7 1.62 24.65 -7.60
C GLY A 7 0.77 23.83 -6.62
N PHE A 8 -0.57 24.00 -6.59
CA PHE A 8 -1.42 23.14 -5.77
C PHE A 8 -1.32 21.66 -6.18
N LEU A 9 -0.97 20.80 -5.22
CA LEU A 9 -0.74 19.37 -5.44
C LEU A 9 -2.04 18.57 -5.35
N TRP A 10 -2.77 18.51 -6.46
CA TRP A 10 -3.88 17.58 -6.62
C TRP A 10 -3.38 16.13 -6.66
N GLY A 11 -4.08 15.22 -6.00
CA GLY A 11 -3.61 13.84 -5.90
C GLY A 11 -4.56 12.92 -5.16
N GLY A 12 -4.11 11.69 -4.97
CA GLY A 12 -4.80 10.65 -4.21
C GLY A 12 -4.01 10.17 -3.01
N ALA A 13 -4.72 9.64 -2.00
CA ALA A 13 -4.11 9.11 -0.79
C ALA A 13 -4.65 7.72 -0.46
N VAL A 14 -3.75 6.80 -0.12
CA VAL A 14 -4.04 5.41 0.26
C VAL A 14 -3.07 4.94 1.36
N ALA A 15 -3.31 3.78 1.96
CA ALA A 15 -2.38 3.12 2.87
C ALA A 15 -2.08 1.70 2.40
N ALA A 16 -0.80 1.30 2.43
CA ALA A 16 -0.27 0.04 1.91
C ALA A 16 -1.14 -1.18 2.24
N HIS A 17 -1.47 -1.36 3.52
CA HIS A 17 -2.24 -2.53 3.97
C HIS A 17 -3.67 -2.60 3.40
N GLN A 18 -4.22 -1.51 2.87
CA GLN A 18 -5.56 -1.46 2.30
C GLN A 18 -5.60 -1.76 0.80
N LEU A 19 -4.47 -1.63 0.09
CA LEU A 19 -4.43 -1.81 -1.36
C LEU A 19 -3.36 -2.78 -1.88
N GLU A 20 -2.19 -2.87 -1.23
CA GLU A 20 -1.06 -3.66 -1.75
C GLU A 20 -1.42 -5.13 -1.93
N GLY A 21 -2.00 -5.76 -0.90
CA GLY A 21 -2.12 -7.21 -0.89
C GLY A 21 -0.75 -7.89 -0.79
N GLY A 22 -0.61 -9.07 -1.39
CA GLY A 22 0.66 -9.82 -1.41
C GLY A 22 1.26 -10.00 -0.02
N TRP A 23 0.42 -10.34 0.98
CA TRP A 23 0.76 -10.16 2.40
C TRP A 23 1.92 -11.01 2.91
N LYS A 24 2.25 -12.09 2.20
CA LYS A 24 3.40 -12.99 2.44
C LYS A 24 4.50 -12.87 1.37
N GLU A 25 4.29 -12.04 0.36
CA GLU A 25 5.20 -11.92 -0.77
C GLU A 25 6.34 -10.95 -0.49
N GLY A 26 7.45 -11.11 -1.22
CA GLY A 26 8.65 -10.28 -1.03
C GLY A 26 9.25 -10.39 0.38
N GLY A 27 8.93 -11.45 1.12
CA GLY A 27 9.42 -11.67 2.48
C GLY A 27 8.78 -10.78 3.54
N LYS A 28 7.60 -10.21 3.26
CA LYS A 28 6.79 -9.40 4.19
C LYS A 28 6.44 -10.20 5.46
N GLY A 29 6.61 -9.55 6.62
CA GLY A 29 6.16 -10.06 7.92
C GLY A 29 4.66 -9.84 8.16
N VAL A 30 4.13 -10.56 9.14
CA VAL A 30 2.73 -10.38 9.60
C VAL A 30 2.61 -9.03 10.28
N SER A 31 1.66 -8.22 9.82
CA SER A 31 1.29 -6.94 10.40
C SER A 31 0.02 -7.05 11.25
N VAL A 32 -0.29 -6.02 12.03
CA VAL A 32 -1.54 -5.94 12.79
C VAL A 32 -2.77 -6.04 11.88
N ALA A 33 -2.71 -5.49 10.67
CA ALA A 33 -3.80 -5.57 9.71
C ALA A 33 -4.03 -7.00 9.16
N ASP A 34 -3.00 -7.84 9.15
CA ASP A 34 -3.09 -9.21 8.61
C ASP A 34 -3.83 -10.16 9.57
N VAL A 35 -4.07 -9.73 10.82
CA VAL A 35 -4.82 -10.51 11.84
C VAL A 35 -6.21 -9.91 12.11
N MET A 36 -6.66 -8.95 11.30
CA MET A 36 -7.97 -8.33 11.40
C MET A 36 -8.95 -8.95 10.40
N THR A 37 -9.97 -9.64 10.89
CA THR A 37 -10.95 -10.30 10.02
C THR A 37 -11.85 -9.31 9.29
N ALA A 38 -12.58 -9.79 8.28
CA ALA A 38 -13.63 -9.01 7.64
C ALA A 38 -14.72 -8.65 8.64
N GLY A 39 -15.22 -7.43 8.56
CA GLY A 39 -16.39 -6.95 9.29
C GLY A 39 -17.40 -6.38 8.30
N ALA A 40 -18.56 -5.97 8.82
CA ALA A 40 -19.62 -5.33 8.06
C ALA A 40 -20.36 -4.34 8.94
N HIS A 41 -21.36 -3.65 8.39
CA HIS A 41 -22.25 -2.83 9.21
C HIS A 41 -22.93 -3.71 10.28
N GLY A 42 -22.75 -3.36 11.56
CA GLY A 42 -23.24 -4.15 12.69
C GLY A 42 -22.40 -5.38 13.05
N VAL A 43 -21.35 -5.70 12.30
CA VAL A 43 -20.44 -6.83 12.57
C VAL A 43 -19.01 -6.30 12.73
N PRO A 44 -18.50 -6.19 13.97
CA PRO A 44 -17.16 -5.66 14.20
C PRO A 44 -16.09 -6.59 13.61
N ARG A 45 -14.96 -6.01 13.22
CA ARG A 45 -13.77 -6.79 12.86
C ARG A 45 -13.21 -7.44 14.13
N GLU A 46 -12.73 -8.67 13.99
CA GLU A 46 -12.09 -9.41 15.08
C GLU A 46 -10.56 -9.35 14.90
N ILE A 47 -9.83 -9.15 16.00
CA ILE A 47 -8.37 -9.28 16.03
C ILE A 47 -8.07 -10.69 16.54
N THR A 48 -7.40 -11.49 15.72
CA THR A 48 -7.02 -12.87 16.07
C THR A 48 -5.58 -12.97 16.54
N ASP A 49 -5.27 -14.00 17.34
CA ASP A 49 -3.89 -14.33 17.69
C ASP A 49 -3.20 -15.03 16.50
N GLY A 50 -2.67 -14.21 15.60
CA GLY A 50 -2.13 -14.67 14.32
C GLY A 50 -3.19 -14.92 13.26
N VAL A 51 -2.78 -15.55 12.16
CA VAL A 51 -3.65 -15.85 11.02
C VAL A 51 -4.25 -17.24 11.18
N LEU A 52 -5.57 -17.30 11.32
CA LEU A 52 -6.30 -18.55 11.51
C LEU A 52 -6.85 -19.08 10.18
N PRO A 53 -6.71 -20.39 9.88
CA PRO A 53 -7.31 -20.97 8.69
C PRO A 53 -8.84 -20.88 8.75
N GLY A 54 -9.48 -20.61 7.61
CA GLY A 54 -10.94 -20.50 7.50
C GLY A 54 -11.53 -19.13 7.88
N LYS A 55 -10.72 -18.18 8.36
CA LYS A 55 -11.15 -16.78 8.53
C LYS A 55 -10.80 -15.93 7.31
N ASN A 56 -11.66 -14.95 7.01
CA ASN A 56 -11.44 -14.01 5.92
C ASN A 56 -10.69 -12.78 6.43
N TYR A 57 -9.53 -12.51 5.82
CA TYR A 57 -8.69 -11.34 6.09
C TYR A 57 -8.58 -10.49 4.81
N PRO A 58 -9.42 -9.45 4.64
CA PRO A 58 -9.46 -8.67 3.39
C PRO A 58 -8.13 -8.06 2.98
N ASN A 59 -7.29 -7.75 3.97
CA ASN A 59 -5.98 -7.13 3.79
C ASN A 59 -4.94 -8.06 3.14
N HIS A 60 -5.20 -9.38 3.08
CA HIS A 60 -4.26 -10.34 2.52
C HIS A 60 -4.08 -10.18 1.01
N GLU A 61 -5.19 -9.97 0.31
CA GLU A 61 -5.25 -9.75 -1.15
C GLU A 61 -5.50 -8.28 -1.48
N ALA A 62 -6.32 -7.58 -0.68
CA ALA A 62 -6.71 -6.19 -0.91
C ALA A 62 -7.25 -5.98 -2.34
N ILE A 63 -6.63 -5.10 -3.13
CA ILE A 63 -6.95 -4.91 -4.57
C ILE A 63 -5.77 -5.30 -5.48
N ASP A 64 -4.80 -6.05 -4.94
CA ASP A 64 -3.63 -6.53 -5.70
C ASP A 64 -2.73 -5.42 -6.30
N PHE A 65 -2.63 -4.27 -5.62
CA PHE A 65 -1.75 -3.18 -6.07
C PHE A 65 -0.27 -3.61 -6.09
N TYR A 66 0.13 -4.58 -5.28
CA TYR A 66 1.52 -5.11 -5.26
C TYR A 66 1.98 -5.60 -6.64
N HIS A 67 1.08 -6.19 -7.42
CA HIS A 67 1.39 -6.64 -8.79
C HIS A 67 1.00 -5.60 -9.85
N ARG A 68 -0.06 -4.83 -9.60
CA ARG A 68 -0.70 -3.95 -10.60
C ARG A 68 -0.30 -2.48 -10.53
N TYR A 69 0.57 -2.08 -9.58
CA TYR A 69 0.91 -0.68 -9.35
C TYR A 69 1.33 0.11 -10.60
N LYS A 70 1.95 -0.54 -11.59
CA LYS A 70 2.36 0.14 -12.83
C LYS A 70 1.18 0.62 -13.66
N ASP A 71 0.14 -0.20 -13.76
CA ASP A 71 -1.06 0.12 -14.52
C ASP A 71 -1.91 1.14 -13.75
N ASP A 72 -2.02 0.96 -12.43
CA ASP A 72 -2.74 1.90 -11.56
C ASP A 72 -2.09 3.30 -11.55
N ILE A 73 -0.76 3.38 -11.57
CA ILE A 73 -0.04 4.66 -11.68
C ILE A 73 -0.28 5.34 -13.04
N GLN A 74 -0.46 4.57 -14.13
CA GLN A 74 -0.83 5.15 -15.42
C GLN A 74 -2.22 5.77 -15.36
N LEU A 75 -3.19 5.11 -14.71
CA LEU A 75 -4.52 5.70 -14.48
C LEU A 75 -4.44 6.98 -13.64
N PHE A 76 -3.57 7.04 -12.62
CA PHE A 76 -3.34 8.26 -11.85
C PHE A 76 -2.74 9.39 -12.72
N ALA A 77 -1.90 9.04 -13.69
CA ALA A 77 -1.36 9.97 -14.69
C ALA A 77 -2.47 10.57 -15.55
N GLU A 78 -3.36 9.72 -16.06
CA GLU A 78 -4.45 10.09 -16.96
C GLU A 78 -5.41 11.06 -16.28
N MET A 79 -5.69 10.85 -14.99
CA MET A 79 -6.48 11.76 -14.16
C MET A 79 -5.76 13.08 -13.83
N GLY A 80 -4.46 13.19 -14.12
CA GLY A 80 -3.67 14.41 -13.90
C GLY A 80 -3.20 14.60 -12.46
N PHE A 81 -2.99 13.51 -11.70
CA PHE A 81 -2.43 13.61 -10.35
C PHE A 81 -1.05 14.25 -10.37
N LYS A 82 -0.83 15.18 -9.45
CA LYS A 82 0.46 15.85 -9.19
C LYS A 82 1.18 15.22 -8.00
N CYS A 83 0.46 14.58 -7.10
CA CYS A 83 1.03 13.80 -6.02
C CYS A 83 0.24 12.49 -5.80
N PHE A 84 0.93 11.47 -5.30
CA PHE A 84 0.30 10.25 -4.82
C PHE A 84 0.87 9.93 -3.45
N ARG A 85 0.02 9.94 -2.43
CA ARG A 85 0.39 9.65 -1.06
C ARG A 85 0.06 8.21 -0.73
N THR A 86 1.09 7.43 -0.40
CA THR A 86 0.91 6.09 0.18
C THR A 86 1.76 5.93 1.43
N SER A 87 1.49 4.90 2.24
CA SER A 87 2.35 4.49 3.34
C SER A 87 3.30 3.40 2.87
N ILE A 88 4.54 3.37 3.36
CA ILE A 88 5.43 2.23 3.13
C ILE A 88 5.10 1.13 4.16
N ALA A 89 4.83 -0.10 3.71
CA ALA A 89 4.56 -1.21 4.59
C ALA A 89 5.78 -1.53 5.47
N TRP A 90 5.71 -1.21 6.77
CA TRP A 90 6.79 -1.46 7.73
C TRP A 90 7.26 -2.91 7.68
N THR A 91 6.32 -3.86 7.66
CA THR A 91 6.63 -5.29 7.70
C THR A 91 7.29 -5.82 6.42
N ARG A 92 7.33 -5.03 5.34
CA ARG A 92 8.15 -5.31 4.14
C ARG A 92 9.60 -4.89 4.32
N ILE A 93 9.86 -3.84 5.10
CA ILE A 93 11.22 -3.37 5.39
C ILE A 93 11.82 -4.20 6.53
N PHE A 94 11.12 -4.21 7.67
CA PHE A 94 11.51 -4.93 8.87
C PHE A 94 10.48 -6.02 9.17
N ARG A 95 10.84 -7.28 8.86
CA ARG A 95 9.98 -8.45 9.07
C ARG A 95 9.54 -8.61 10.53
N TRP A 96 10.41 -8.24 11.46
CA TRP A 96 10.16 -8.25 12.89
C TRP A 96 10.58 -6.91 13.49
N ALA A 97 9.90 -6.46 14.54
CA ALA A 97 10.19 -5.18 15.20
C ALA A 97 11.66 -5.07 15.69
N MET A 98 12.31 -6.20 15.97
CA MET A 98 13.72 -6.25 16.41
C MET A 98 14.74 -6.58 15.30
N SER A 99 14.32 -6.65 14.03
CA SER A 99 15.24 -6.96 12.93
C SER A 99 16.25 -5.83 12.75
N LYS A 100 17.54 -6.09 12.98
CA LYS A 100 18.63 -5.13 12.72
C LYS A 100 18.96 -4.98 11.24
N SER A 101 18.47 -5.90 10.39
CA SER A 101 18.74 -5.91 8.95
C SER A 101 17.47 -5.63 8.13
N LEU A 102 17.67 -4.88 7.04
CA LEU A 102 16.65 -4.56 6.05
C LEU A 102 16.37 -5.76 5.16
N THR A 103 15.11 -5.94 4.79
CA THR A 103 14.69 -6.97 3.84
C THR A 103 14.86 -6.43 2.41
N LYS A 104 15.87 -6.93 1.67
CA LYS A 104 16.20 -6.42 0.31
C LYS A 104 15.00 -6.38 -0.67
N PRO A 105 14.14 -7.42 -0.75
CA PRO A 105 12.99 -7.38 -1.67
C PRO A 105 11.95 -6.30 -1.35
N GLY A 106 11.67 -6.04 -0.06
CA GLY A 106 10.69 -5.01 0.34
C GLY A 106 11.18 -3.59 0.06
N CYS A 107 12.48 -3.33 0.25
CA CYS A 107 13.10 -2.09 -0.17
C CYS A 107 13.04 -1.90 -1.70
N SER A 108 13.24 -2.98 -2.48
CA SER A 108 13.15 -2.91 -3.94
C SER A 108 11.76 -2.51 -4.40
N PHE A 109 10.70 -3.16 -3.92
CA PHE A 109 9.31 -2.83 -4.28
C PHE A 109 8.99 -1.35 -3.99
N THR A 110 9.32 -0.90 -2.78
CA THR A 110 9.08 0.49 -2.36
C THR A 110 9.80 1.48 -3.26
N THR A 111 11.05 1.18 -3.62
CA THR A 111 11.86 2.02 -4.50
C THR A 111 11.26 2.08 -5.91
N THR A 112 10.90 0.93 -6.48
CA THR A 112 10.33 0.86 -7.84
C THR A 112 8.96 1.54 -7.92
N CYS A 113 8.08 1.33 -6.94
CA CYS A 113 6.78 1.99 -6.89
C CYS A 113 6.93 3.52 -6.78
N SER A 114 7.84 3.99 -5.93
CA SER A 114 8.07 5.44 -5.74
C SER A 114 8.65 6.08 -7.01
N MET A 115 9.60 5.42 -7.67
CA MET A 115 10.18 5.89 -8.92
C MET A 115 9.14 5.93 -10.05
N SER A 116 8.26 4.92 -10.14
CA SER A 116 7.21 4.88 -11.15
C SER A 116 6.17 5.98 -10.94
N ALA A 117 5.83 6.31 -9.68
CA ALA A 117 4.92 7.42 -9.39
C ALA A 117 5.54 8.79 -9.68
N ALA A 118 6.86 8.93 -9.53
CA ALA A 118 7.58 10.18 -9.78
C ALA A 118 7.87 10.44 -11.27
N SER A 119 8.17 9.40 -12.06
CA SER A 119 8.41 9.56 -13.50
C SER A 119 7.16 10.02 -14.25
N THR A 120 5.99 9.58 -13.79
CA THR A 120 4.69 9.92 -14.34
C THR A 120 4.27 11.36 -14.06
N THR A 121 4.67 11.95 -12.93
CA THR A 121 4.34 13.34 -12.58
C THR A 121 5.24 14.37 -13.26
N SER A 122 6.44 13.99 -13.70
CA SER A 122 7.43 14.89 -14.32
C SER A 122 7.29 15.04 -15.84
N SER A 123 6.49 14.21 -16.52
CA SER A 123 6.41 14.18 -17.99
C SER A 123 5.42 15.19 -18.60
N ARG A 124 4.93 16.16 -17.83
CA ARG A 124 4.11 17.30 -18.28
C ARG A 124 4.48 18.57 -17.55
#